data_AF-A2A233-F1
#
_entry.id   AF-A2A233-F1
#
_cell.length_a   1.000
_cell.length_b   1.000
_cell.length_c   1.000
_cell.angle_alpha   90.00
_cell.angle_beta   90.00
_cell.angle_gamma   90.00
#
_symmetry.space_group_name_H-M   'P 1'
#
loop_
_entity.id
_entity.type
_entity.pdbx_description
1 polymer ?
#
loop_
_entity_poly.entity_id
_entity_poly.type
_entity_poly.pdbx_seq_one_letter_code
_entity_poly.pdbx_strand_id
1 'polypeptide(L)' 'FQPSMIGMEAAGIHETTYNSIMKCDVDIRKDLYGNIVLSGGSTMFPGIADRMSKEITALAPSSMKIKVVAPP' A
#
# COMPACT_ATOMS: atom_id res chain seq x y z
N PHE A 1 5.94 7.66 -3.59
CA PHE A 1 5.67 7.75 -2.13
C PHE A 1 5.49 9.19 -1.67
N GLN A 2 6.25 10.16 -2.18
CA GLN A 2 6.04 11.59 -1.90
C GLN A 2 5.86 12.38 -3.21
N PRO A 3 4.65 12.48 -3.77
CA PRO A 3 4.41 13.19 -5.04
C PRO A 3 4.77 14.69 -4.99
N SER A 4 4.74 15.30 -3.80
CA SER A 4 5.13 16.70 -3.59
C SER A 4 6.57 17.01 -4.01
N MET A 5 7.48 16.02 -4.04
CA MET A 5 8.86 16.20 -4.51
C MET A 5 8.95 16.62 -5.98
N ILE A 6 7.91 16.35 -6.77
CA ILE A 6 7.80 16.77 -8.18
C ILE A 6 6.71 17.83 -8.38
N GLY A 7 6.29 18.50 -7.31
CA GLY A 7 5.28 19.56 -7.37
C GLY A 7 3.85 19.06 -7.56
N MET A 8 3.58 17.78 -7.34
CA MET A 8 2.23 17.22 -7.44
C MET A 8 1.54 17.19 -6.08
N GLU A 9 0.35 17.80 -6.00
CA GLU A 9 -0.54 17.73 -4.84
C GLU A 9 -1.37 16.43 -4.86
N ALA A 10 -0.69 15.30 -4.71
CA ALA A 10 -1.32 13.98 -4.66
C ALA A 10 -0.78 13.18 -3.46
N ALA A 11 -1.63 12.31 -2.92
CA ALA A 11 -1.22 11.37 -1.89
C ALA A 11 -0.25 10.33 -2.44
N GLY A 12 0.66 9.83 -1.60
CA GLY A 12 1.54 8.74 -2.00
C GLY A 12 0.76 7.44 -2.27
N ILE A 13 1.39 6.47 -2.94
CA ILE A 13 0.73 5.18 -3.23
C ILE A 13 0.32 4.43 -1.95
N HIS A 14 1.18 4.42 -0.91
CA HIS A 14 0.88 3.87 0.41
C HIS A 14 -0.38 4.49 1.06
N GLU A 15 -0.44 5.82 1.16
CA GLU A 15 -1.60 6.56 1.67
C GLU A 15 -2.84 6.31 0.81
N THR A 16 -2.71 6.33 -0.51
CA THR A 16 -3.83 6.07 -1.43
C THR A 16 -4.41 4.68 -1.22
N THR A 17 -3.55 3.66 -1.09
CA THR A 17 -3.95 2.29 -0.78
C THR A 17 -4.64 2.21 0.59
N TYR A 18 -4.05 2.78 1.64
CA TYR A 18 -4.66 2.83 2.98
C TYR A 18 -6.04 3.50 2.95
N ASN A 19 -6.14 4.69 2.35
CA ASN A 19 -7.37 5.46 2.23
C ASN A 19 -8.44 4.70 1.44
N SER A 20 -8.05 3.94 0.43
CA SER A 20 -8.96 3.07 -0.33
C SER A 20 -9.53 1.97 0.56
N ILE A 21 -8.69 1.27 1.32
CA ILE A 21 -9.12 0.20 2.24
C ILE A 21 -10.00 0.79 3.37
N MET A 22 -9.70 1.99 3.86
CA MET A 22 -10.51 2.66 4.88
C MET A 22 -11.89 3.11 4.40
N LYS A 23 -12.12 3.20 3.09
CA LYS A 23 -13.44 3.44 2.50
C LYS A 23 -14.26 2.16 2.33
N CYS A 24 -13.63 1.00 2.42
CA CYS A 24 -14.31 -0.29 2.37
C CYS A 24 -15.00 -0.65 3.70
N ASP A 25 -15.93 -1.58 3.65
CA ASP A 25 -16.56 -2.18 4.84
C ASP A 25 -15.49 -2.74 5.78
N VAL A 26 -15.69 -2.56 7.10
CA VAL A 26 -14.75 -3.00 8.13
C VAL A 26 -14.49 -4.51 8.07
N ASP A 27 -15.51 -5.29 7.69
CA ASP A 27 -15.45 -6.75 7.66
C ASP A 27 -14.46 -7.27 6.61
N ILE A 28 -14.26 -6.54 5.51
CA ILE A 28 -13.37 -6.95 4.42
C ILE A 28 -11.95 -6.37 4.52
N ARG A 29 -11.72 -5.38 5.39
CA ARG A 29 -10.41 -4.69 5.45
C ARG A 29 -9.27 -5.63 5.77
N LYS A 30 -9.50 -6.58 6.69
CA LYS A 30 -8.50 -7.58 7.08
C LYS A 30 -8.03 -8.39 5.87
N ASP A 31 -8.97 -8.79 5.01
CA ASP A 31 -8.66 -9.54 3.80
C ASP A 31 -7.94 -8.67 2.77
N LEU A 32 -8.33 -7.40 2.62
CA LEU A 32 -7.65 -6.47 1.72
C LEU A 32 -6.18 -6.24 2.13
N TYR A 33 -5.91 -6.03 3.42
CA TYR A 33 -4.53 -5.86 3.92
C TYR A 33 -3.67 -7.13 3.79
N GLY A 34 -4.30 -8.30 3.89
CA GLY A 34 -3.64 -9.59 3.73
C GLY A 34 -3.37 -9.99 2.28
N ASN A 35 -3.84 -9.22 1.29
CA ASN A 35 -3.80 -9.58 -0.13
C ASN A 35 -3.49 -8.38 -1.05
N ILE A 36 -2.51 -7.54 -0.68
CA ILE A 36 -2.07 -6.43 -1.54
C ILE A 36 -1.20 -7.00 -2.66
N VAL A 37 -1.60 -6.79 -3.92
CA VAL A 37 -0.85 -7.24 -5.11
C VAL A 37 -0.29 -6.02 -5.85
N LEU A 38 1.00 -6.05 -6.14
CA LEU A 38 1.68 -5.06 -6.98
C LEU A 38 1.77 -5.58 -8.41
N SER A 39 1.34 -4.78 -9.38
CA SER A 39 1.37 -5.14 -10.80
C SER A 39 1.75 -3.95 -11.68
N GLY A 40 2.35 -4.25 -12.83
CA GLY A 40 2.80 -3.26 -13.83
C GLY A 40 4.29 -2.94 -13.78
N GLY A 41 4.84 -2.36 -14.85
CA GLY A 41 6.28 -2.14 -14.98
C GLY A 41 6.88 -1.25 -13.88
N SER A 42 6.13 -0.25 -13.40
CA SER A 42 6.58 0.62 -12.30
C SER A 42 6.64 -0.07 -10.94
N THR A 43 6.08 -1.27 -10.77
CA THR A 43 6.22 -2.06 -9.54
C THR A 43 7.43 -2.99 -9.55
N MET A 44 8.24 -2.96 -10.61
CA MET A 44 9.47 -3.75 -10.73
C MET A 44 10.71 -3.03 -10.17
N PHE A 45 10.55 -1.81 -9.63
CA PHE A 45 11.67 -1.13 -8.98
C PHE A 45 12.17 -1.93 -7.77
N PRO A 46 13.49 -2.18 -7.64
CA PRO A 46 14.05 -2.89 -6.50
C PRO A 46 13.62 -2.26 -5.16
N GLY A 47 13.17 -3.10 -4.22
CA GLY A 47 12.76 -2.68 -2.88
C GLY A 47 11.38 -2.00 -2.79
N ILE A 48 10.63 -1.89 -3.89
CA ILE A 48 9.30 -1.25 -3.84
C ILE A 48 8.29 -2.06 -3.02
N ALA A 49 8.34 -3.40 -3.10
CA ALA A 49 7.48 -4.27 -2.31
C ALA A 49 7.78 -4.16 -0.81
N ASP A 50 9.06 -4.16 -0.44
CA ASP A 50 9.50 -3.99 0.95
C ASP A 50 9.08 -2.63 1.51
N ARG A 51 9.29 -1.57 0.73
CA ARG A 51 8.86 -0.23 1.12
C ARG A 51 7.34 -0.15 1.26
N MET A 52 6.58 -0.68 0.32
CA MET A 52 5.12 -0.71 0.43
C MET A 52 4.66 -1.44 1.70
N SER A 53 5.24 -2.60 1.99
CA SER A 53 4.94 -3.38 3.20
C SER A 53 5.22 -2.59 4.47
N LYS A 54 6.38 -1.93 4.56
CA LYS A 54 6.78 -1.09 5.70
C LYS A 54 5.82 0.08 5.91
N GLU A 55 5.52 0.82 4.85
CA GLU A 55 4.70 2.03 4.90
C GLU A 55 3.24 1.69 5.27
N ILE A 56 2.68 0.62 4.71
CA ILE A 56 1.32 0.16 5.08
C ILE A 56 1.27 -0.35 6.52
N THR A 57 2.29 -1.08 6.98
CA THR A 57 2.37 -1.55 8.37
C THR A 57 2.40 -0.38 9.36
N ALA A 58 3.02 0.75 8.99
CA ALA A 58 3.04 1.95 9.82
C ALA A 58 1.69 2.68 9.89
N LEU A 59 0.84 2.56 8.87
CA LEU A 59 -0.47 3.22 8.79
C LEU A 59 -1.62 2.34 9.32
N ALA A 60 -1.54 1.03 9.12
CA ALA A 60 -2.59 0.10 9.50
C ALA A 60 -2.61 -0.16 11.02
N PRO A 61 -3.79 -0.45 11.62
CA PRO A 61 -3.89 -0.95 12.98
C PRO A 61 -2.98 -2.16 13.24
N SER A 62 -2.35 -2.22 14.41
CA SER A 62 -1.38 -3.27 14.80
C SER A 62 -1.96 -4.71 14.80
N SER A 63 -3.29 -4.85 14.82
CA SER A 63 -3.99 -6.13 14.73
C SER A 63 -4.07 -6.69 13.30
N MET A 64 -3.74 -5.89 12.28
CA MET A 64 -3.81 -6.31 10.88
C MET A 64 -2.51 -6.94 10.42
N LYS A 65 -2.62 -8.12 9.78
CA LYS A 65 -1.49 -8.76 9.11
C LYS A 65 -1.37 -8.20 7.70
N ILE A 66 -0.27 -7.49 7.44
CA ILE A 66 0.00 -6.93 6.12
C ILE A 66 0.76 -7.95 5.27
N LYS A 67 0.32 -8.17 4.04
CA LYS A 67 1.03 -8.98 3.06
C LYS A 67 0.98 -8.31 1.70
N VAL A 68 2.17 -7.99 1.19
CA VAL A 68 2.37 -7.44 -0.15
C VAL A 68 2.98 -8.52 -1.03
N VAL A 69 2.38 -8.78 -2.19
CA VAL A 69 2.84 -9.74 -3.18
C VAL A 69 3.23 -8.97 -4.44
N ALA A 70 4.47 -9.14 -4.89
CA ALA A 70 4.95 -8.64 -6.17
C ALA A 70 5.32 -9.85 -7.04
N PRO A 71 4.46 -10.24 -8.00
CA PRO A 71 4.80 -11.25 -8.99
C PRO A 71 5.97 -10.78 -9.88
N PRO A 72 6.79 -11.70 -10.41
CA PRO A 72 7.86 -11.38 -11.34
C PRO A 72 7.36 -10.88 -12.71
#